data_AF-A0A482VAQ2-F1
#
_entry.id   AF-A0A482VAQ2-F1
#
_cell.length_a   1.000
_cell.length_b   1.000
_cell.length_c   1.000
_cell.angle_alpha   90.00
_cell.angle_beta   90.00
_cell.angle_gamma   90.00
#
_symmetry.space_group_name_H-M   'P 1'
#
loop_
_entity.id
_entity.type
_entity.pdbx_description
1 polymer ?
#
loop_
_entity_poly.entity_id
_entity_poly.type
_entity_poly.pdbx_seq_one_letter_code
_entity_poly.pdbx_strand_id
1 'polypeptide(L)'
;MQLLILIITNYNSDDFWKCAARYYTGPENHQAGSCKMGPSSDPLAVVDPQLQVYGIEGLRVMDASVMPTVVSGGTHATIVMIAEKGVDFIKQKWLSNNITGNEKLNLSSRTEG
;
A
#
# COMPACT_ATOMS: atom_id res chain seq x y z
N MET A 1 -30.78 -28.60 -1.77
CA MET A 1 -31.02 -27.15 -1.93
C MET A 1 -30.53 -26.58 -3.27
N GLN A 2 -29.87 -27.38 -4.14
CA GLN A 2 -29.36 -26.95 -5.46
C GLN A 2 -30.43 -26.81 -6.56
N LEU A 3 -31.63 -27.38 -6.40
CA LEU A 3 -32.62 -27.44 -7.50
C LEU A 3 -33.47 -26.17 -7.68
N LEU A 4 -33.50 -25.24 -6.71
CA LEU A 4 -34.46 -24.13 -6.73
C LEU A 4 -33.97 -22.89 -7.51
N ILE A 5 -32.67 -22.77 -7.82
CA ILE A 5 -32.11 -21.62 -8.54
C ILE A 5 -32.43 -21.66 -10.05
N LEU A 6 -32.74 -22.83 -10.61
CA LEU A 6 -32.92 -23.00 -12.06
C LEU A 6 -34.26 -22.49 -12.63
N ILE A 7 -35.23 -22.12 -11.78
CA ILE A 7 -36.60 -21.80 -12.25
C ILE A 7 -36.83 -20.30 -12.49
N ILE A 8 -35.98 -19.38 -12.00
CA ILE A 8 -36.37 -17.96 -11.87
C ILE A 8 -35.70 -17.02 -12.88
N THR A 9 -34.73 -17.47 -13.70
CA THR A 9 -34.07 -16.60 -14.68
C THR A 9 -33.92 -17.27 -16.04
N ASN A 10 -34.52 -16.69 -17.08
CA ASN A 10 -34.30 -17.11 -18.46
C ASN A 10 -32.80 -17.12 -18.78
N TYR A 11 -32.31 -18.19 -19.39
CA TYR A 11 -30.89 -18.30 -19.78
C TYR A 11 -30.47 -17.12 -20.68
N ASN A 12 -29.25 -16.62 -20.47
CA ASN A 12 -28.68 -15.46 -21.19
C ASN A 12 -29.46 -14.13 -21.04
N SER A 13 -30.34 -14.03 -20.04
CA SER A 13 -30.92 -12.74 -19.63
C SER A 13 -30.02 -11.99 -18.64
N ASP A 14 -30.27 -10.70 -18.47
CA ASP A 14 -29.61 -9.90 -17.44
C ASP A 14 -29.77 -10.50 -16.03
N ASP A 15 -30.95 -11.06 -15.72
CA ASP A 15 -31.21 -11.65 -14.41
C ASP A 15 -30.41 -12.94 -14.19
N PHE A 16 -30.22 -13.73 -15.25
CA PHE A 16 -29.32 -14.89 -15.22
C PHE A 16 -27.88 -14.44 -14.93
N TRP A 17 -27.36 -13.44 -15.64
CA TRP A 17 -26.00 -12.95 -15.44
C TRP A 17 -25.79 -12.28 -14.07
N LYS A 18 -26.81 -11.58 -13.54
CA LYS A 18 -26.79 -11.06 -12.15
C LYS A 18 -26.71 -12.20 -11.13
N CYS A 19 -27.48 -13.28 -11.31
CA CYS A 19 -27.43 -14.44 -10.43
C CYS A 19 -26.06 -15.14 -10.52
N ALA A 20 -25.57 -15.36 -11.73
CA ALA A 20 -24.26 -15.98 -11.98
C ALA A 20 -23.13 -15.17 -11.33
N ALA A 21 -23.10 -13.85 -11.50
CA ALA A 21 -22.11 -12.99 -10.86
C ALA A 21 -22.14 -13.13 -9.33
N ARG A 22 -23.33 -13.05 -8.71
CA ARG A 22 -23.44 -13.20 -7.24
C ARG A 22 -22.98 -14.55 -6.71
N TYR A 23 -23.19 -15.62 -7.48
CA TYR A 23 -22.87 -16.99 -7.04
C TYR A 23 -21.41 -17.39 -7.33
N TYR A 24 -20.86 -16.95 -8.47
CA TYR A 24 -19.55 -17.39 -8.93
C TYR A 24 -18.42 -16.37 -8.69
N THR A 25 -18.71 -15.11 -8.33
CA THR A 25 -17.67 -14.14 -7.99
C THR A 25 -16.95 -14.55 -6.70
N GLY A 26 -15.61 -14.59 -6.77
CA GLY A 26 -14.72 -14.80 -5.64
C GLY A 26 -13.58 -13.78 -5.61
N PRO A 27 -12.73 -13.81 -4.58
CA PRO A 27 -11.57 -12.91 -4.50
C PRO A 27 -10.48 -13.31 -5.50
N GLU A 28 -9.91 -12.33 -6.20
CA GLU A 28 -8.81 -12.47 -7.16
C GLU A 28 -7.40 -12.35 -6.52
N ASN A 29 -7.26 -12.60 -5.21
CA ASN A 29 -5.99 -12.54 -4.46
C ASN A 29 -5.17 -11.23 -4.63
N HIS A 30 -5.84 -10.12 -4.96
CA HIS A 30 -5.26 -8.79 -5.17
C HIS A 30 -5.74 -7.79 -4.11
N GLN A 31 -5.82 -8.20 -2.84
CA GLN A 31 -6.25 -7.33 -1.74
C GLN A 31 -5.23 -6.21 -1.50
N ALA A 32 -5.71 -4.97 -1.35
CA ALA A 32 -4.88 -3.78 -1.19
C ALA A 32 -5.65 -2.68 -0.41
N GLY A 33 -4.94 -1.64 0.01
CA GLY A 33 -5.54 -0.39 0.49
C GLY A 33 -5.95 -0.32 1.97
N SER A 34 -5.67 -1.33 2.80
CA SER A 34 -6.00 -1.29 4.24
C SER A 34 -5.16 -0.31 5.06
N CYS A 35 -4.00 0.12 4.55
CA CYS A 35 -3.12 1.13 5.14
C CYS A 35 -2.88 2.28 4.15
N LYS A 36 -3.97 2.79 3.55
CA LYS A 36 -3.96 3.76 2.45
C LYS A 36 -2.88 4.84 2.58
N MET A 37 -2.05 4.98 1.55
CA MET A 37 -1.16 6.13 1.39
C MET A 37 -1.95 7.36 0.96
N GLY A 38 -1.69 8.50 1.60
CA GLY A 38 -2.39 9.75 1.27
C GLY A 38 -1.78 10.97 1.94
N PRO A 39 -2.28 12.18 1.64
CA PRO A 39 -1.91 13.40 2.36
C PRO A 39 -2.48 13.37 3.79
N SER A 40 -1.88 14.14 4.70
CA SER A 40 -2.36 14.24 6.09
C SER A 40 -3.76 14.87 6.22
N SER A 41 -4.25 15.52 5.16
CA SER A 41 -5.62 16.03 5.07
C SER A 41 -6.65 14.96 4.70
N ASP A 42 -6.22 13.78 4.23
CA ASP A 42 -7.12 12.66 3.94
C ASP A 42 -7.40 11.89 5.23
N PRO A 43 -8.64 11.92 5.76
CA PRO A 43 -8.97 11.25 7.02
C PRO A 43 -8.88 9.72 6.96
N LEU A 44 -8.76 9.14 5.76
CA LEU A 44 -8.58 7.70 5.56
C LEU A 44 -7.12 7.30 5.36
N ALA A 45 -6.19 8.26 5.30
CA ALA A 45 -4.78 7.96 5.12
C ALA A 45 -4.16 7.39 6.41
N VAL A 46 -3.39 6.31 6.26
CA VAL A 46 -2.66 5.64 7.35
C VAL A 46 -1.17 5.93 7.25
N VAL A 47 -0.66 6.03 6.02
CA VAL A 47 0.75 6.35 5.75
C VAL A 47 0.89 7.59 4.87
N ASP A 48 2.01 8.29 5.03
CA ASP A 48 2.42 9.39 4.16
C ASP A 48 3.01 8.89 2.82
N PRO A 49 3.32 9.79 1.86
CA PRO A 49 3.96 9.40 0.59
C PRO A 49 5.38 8.82 0.73
N GLN A 50 5.97 8.86 1.92
CA GLN A 50 7.26 8.24 2.27
C GLN A 50 7.05 6.93 3.05
N LEU A 51 5.83 6.39 3.04
CA LEU A 51 5.40 5.14 3.65
C LEU A 51 5.48 5.13 5.18
N GLN A 52 5.56 6.29 5.82
CA GLN A 52 5.62 6.42 7.29
C GLN A 52 4.22 6.42 7.87
N VAL A 53 4.04 5.66 8.95
CA VAL A 53 2.76 5.61 9.65
C VAL A 53 2.52 6.93 10.38
N TYR A 54 1.36 7.55 10.15
CA TYR A 54 1.00 8.77 10.84
C TYR A 54 0.94 8.56 12.36
N GLY A 55 1.57 9.46 13.11
CA GLY A 55 1.59 9.44 14.58
C GLY A 55 2.56 8.42 15.21
N ILE A 56 3.32 7.66 14.41
CA ILE A 56 4.31 6.69 14.93
C ILE A 56 5.67 6.94 14.29
N GLU A 57 6.67 7.20 15.13
CA GLU A 57 8.04 7.37 14.66
C GLU A 57 8.72 6.04 14.33
N GLY A 58 9.47 6.01 13.23
CA GLY A 58 10.31 4.87 12.88
C GLY A 58 9.58 3.66 12.27
N LEU A 59 8.26 3.71 12.13
CA LEU A 59 7.45 2.65 11.54
C LEU A 59 7.06 2.97 10.09
N ARG A 60 7.14 1.96 9.21
CA ARG A 60 6.70 2.04 7.81
C ARG A 60 5.92 0.80 7.40
N VAL A 61 5.05 0.94 6.41
CA VAL A 61 4.33 -0.16 5.77
C VAL A 61 4.72 -0.20 4.28
N MET A 62 5.15 -1.35 3.77
CA MET A 62 5.74 -1.48 2.43
C MET A 62 5.19 -2.71 1.69
N ASP A 63 3.87 -2.78 1.53
CA ASP A 63 3.17 -3.87 0.84
C ASP A 63 1.94 -3.35 0.07
N ALA A 64 1.01 -4.22 -0.33
CA ALA A 64 -0.20 -3.79 -1.05
C ALA A 64 -1.16 -2.93 -0.21
N SER A 65 -1.09 -2.99 1.12
CA SER A 65 -2.00 -2.23 1.98
C SER A 65 -1.87 -0.72 1.78
N VAL A 66 -0.70 -0.23 1.35
CA VAL A 66 -0.50 1.22 1.14
C VAL A 66 -1.07 1.74 -0.17
N MET A 67 -1.45 0.86 -1.10
CA MET A 67 -1.96 1.28 -2.41
C MET A 67 -3.27 2.08 -2.24
N PRO A 68 -3.35 3.35 -2.71
CA PRO A 68 -4.59 4.12 -2.62
C PRO A 68 -5.71 3.55 -3.50
N THR A 69 -5.32 2.91 -4.60
CA THR A 69 -6.17 2.21 -5.54
C THR A 69 -5.45 0.96 -6.04
N VAL A 70 -6.16 -0.15 -6.18
CA VAL A 70 -5.60 -1.38 -6.75
C VAL A 70 -5.14 -1.12 -8.18
N VAL A 71 -3.95 -1.61 -8.53
CA VAL A 71 -3.43 -1.54 -9.89
C VAL A 71 -4.21 -2.47 -10.82
N SER A 72 -4.38 -2.12 -12.10
CA SER A 72 -5.12 -2.95 -13.06
C SER A 72 -4.40 -4.23 -13.49
N GLY A 73 -3.16 -4.46 -13.03
CA GLY A 73 -2.36 -5.66 -13.29
C GLY A 73 -2.11 -6.48 -12.03
N GLY A 74 -1.29 -7.53 -12.13
CA GLY A 74 -0.91 -8.34 -10.97
C GLY A 74 -0.22 -7.52 -9.89
N THR A 75 -0.70 -7.60 -8.65
CA THR A 75 -0.21 -6.76 -7.54
C THR A 75 1.23 -7.08 -7.14
N HIS A 76 1.72 -8.29 -7.43
CA HIS A 76 3.06 -8.73 -7.04
C HIS A 76 4.16 -7.78 -7.51
N ALA A 77 4.16 -7.40 -8.80
CA ALA A 77 5.16 -6.49 -9.34
C ALA A 77 5.11 -5.13 -8.63
N THR A 78 3.92 -4.61 -8.37
CA THR A 78 3.74 -3.34 -7.66
C THR A 78 4.22 -3.43 -6.22
N ILE A 79 3.97 -4.54 -5.51
CA ILE A 79 4.46 -4.76 -4.14
C ILE A 79 5.99 -4.75 -4.11
N VAL A 80 6.64 -5.44 -5.05
CA VAL A 80 8.12 -5.43 -5.17
C VAL A 80 8.61 -3.99 -5.38
N MET A 81 7.98 -3.22 -6.27
CA MET A 81 8.37 -1.83 -6.52
C MET A 81 8.15 -0.91 -5.31
N ILE A 82 7.08 -1.11 -4.53
CA ILE A 82 6.84 -0.39 -3.28
C ILE A 82 7.96 -0.71 -2.27
N ALA A 83 8.33 -1.99 -2.14
CA ALA A 83 9.40 -2.41 -1.24
C ALA A 83 10.75 -1.81 -1.64
N GLU A 84 11.12 -1.89 -2.93
CA GLU A 84 12.34 -1.28 -3.47
C GLU A 84 12.38 0.22 -3.17
N LYS A 85 11.27 0.93 -3.41
CA LYS A 85 11.19 2.37 -3.14
C LYS A 85 11.26 2.68 -1.65
N GLY A 86 10.64 1.86 -0.80
CA GLY A 86 10.68 1.99 0.64
C GLY A 86 12.09 1.81 1.22
N VAL A 87 12.86 0.87 0.67
CA VAL A 87 14.29 0.69 1.02
C VAL A 87 15.10 1.94 0.69
N ASP A 88 14.84 2.60 -0.45
CA ASP A 88 15.50 3.87 -0.77
C ASP A 88 15.19 4.96 0.25
N PHE A 89 13.94 5.08 0.71
CA PHE A 89 13.58 6.05 1.76
C PHE A 89 14.28 5.76 3.08
N ILE A 90 14.42 4.48 3.45
CA ILE A 90 15.18 4.07 4.64
C ILE A 90 16.65 4.47 4.49
N LYS A 91 17.30 4.10 3.37
CA LYS A 91 18.69 4.45 3.09
C LYS A 91 18.91 5.96 3.14
N GLN A 92 18.05 6.73 2.49
CA GLN A 92 18.12 8.20 2.51
C GLN A 92 18.09 8.74 3.92
N LYS A 93 17.12 8.31 4.76
CA LYS A 93 17.02 8.75 6.16
C LYS A 93 18.26 8.40 6.99
N TRP A 94 18.80 7.19 6.84
CA TRP A 94 19.98 6.77 7.61
C TRP A 94 21.27 7.45 7.14
N LEU A 95 21.50 7.53 5.83
CA LEU A 95 22.70 8.15 5.28
C LEU A 95 22.72 9.67 5.48
N SER A 96 21.56 10.35 5.38
CA SER A 96 21.48 11.78 5.70
C SER A 96 21.84 12.06 7.17
N ASN A 97 21.42 11.19 8.09
CA ASN A 97 21.74 11.30 9.50
C ASN A 97 23.24 11.07 9.76
N ASN A 98 23.87 10.15 9.03
CA ASN A 98 25.31 9.88 9.15
C ASN A 98 26.17 11.04 8.59
N ILE A 99 25.75 11.67 7.49
CA ILE A 99 26.45 12.83 6.92
C ILE A 99 26.36 14.03 7.87
N THR A 100 25.16 14.35 8.36
CA THR A 100 24.97 15.46 9.31
C THR A 100 25.64 15.19 10.67
N GLY A 101 25.71 13.94 11.12
CA GLY A 101 26.48 13.54 12.29
C GLY A 101 27.99 13.71 12.10
N ASN A 102 28.54 13.29 10.95
CA ASN A 102 29.97 13.45 10.65
C ASN A 102 30.37 14.91 10.44
N GLU A 103 29.51 15.74 9.82
CA GLU A 103 29.76 17.18 9.73
C GLU A 103 29.76 17.85 11.11
N LYS A 104 28.84 17.48 12.01
CA LYS A 104 28.82 17.97 13.40
C LYS A 104 30.07 17.57 14.19
N LEU A 105 30.57 16.34 14.01
CA LEU A 105 31.84 15.88 14.60
C LEU A 105 33.05 16.66 14.06
N ASN A 106 33.05 17.01 12.78
CA ASN A 106 34.12 17.79 12.15
C ASN A 106 34.07 19.30 12.45
N LEU A 107 32.91 19.82 12.88
CA LEU A 107 32.75 21.21 13.32
C LEU A 107 33.14 21.39 14.80
N SER A 108 32.87 20.41 15.68
CA SER A 108 33.27 20.47 17.09
C SER A 108 34.78 20.33 17.31
N SER A 109 35.50 19.68 16.40
CA SER A 109 36.97 19.54 16.46
C SER A 109 37.74 20.76 15.91
N ARG A 110 37.05 21.73 15.30
CA ARG A 110 37.64 22.94 14.72
C ARG A 110 37.56 24.18 15.60
N THR A 111 36.89 24.11 16.76
CA THR A 111 36.68 25.25 17.66
C THR A 111 37.54 25.23 18.93
N GLU A 112 38.50 24.31 19.04
CA GLU A 112 39.47 24.26 20.16
C GLU A 112 40.91 24.67 19.74
N GLY A 113 41.03 25.48 18.68
CA GLY A 113 42.32 26.03 18.20
C GLY A 113 42.42 27.53 18.38
#